data_AF-A0A8S1UMQ5-F1
#
_entry.id   AF-A0A8S1UMQ5-F1
#
_cell.length_a   1.000
_cell.length_b   1.000
_cell.length_c   1.000
_cell.angle_alpha   90.00
_cell.angle_beta   90.00
_cell.angle_gamma   90.00
#
_symmetry.space_group_name_H-M   'P 1'
#
loop_
_entity.id
_entity.type
_entity.pdbx_description
1 polymer ?
#
loop_
_entity_poly.entity_id
_entity_poly.type
_entity_poly.pdbx_seq_one_letter_code
_entity_poly.pdbx_strand_id
1 'polypeptide(L)'
;MILHTIIVRGSLILAEFSDSEEDYSNIIKKRIPDVKNGQESQKILKDDIYLYAINDNDLKFICLSKEDDESIFVKLQTLIQAAQQIETDGNYSAKLTQILHKHLKKDQIVVIQEEKIDQQSPQQTRLINQPILEKKDQIDFQKKLCFSVMLLILSVYLILNNIITNA
;
A
#
# COMPACT_ATOMS: atom_id res chain seq x y z
N MET A 1 12.04 -11.04 -2.15
CA MET A 1 10.75 -11.78 -2.06
C MET A 1 10.17 -11.59 -0.66
N ILE A 2 8.86 -11.29 -0.55
CA ILE A 2 8.18 -11.16 0.75
C ILE A 2 7.99 -12.57 1.34
N LEU A 3 8.47 -12.78 2.56
CA LEU A 3 8.37 -14.06 3.27
C LEU A 3 7.09 -14.13 4.11
N HIS A 4 6.85 -13.07 4.88
CA HIS A 4 5.76 -12.98 5.85
C HIS A 4 5.40 -11.52 6.10
N THR A 5 4.13 -11.23 6.31
CA THR A 5 3.62 -9.87 6.54
C THR A 5 2.56 -9.89 7.63
N ILE A 6 2.64 -8.94 8.55
CA ILE A 6 1.64 -8.72 9.61
C ILE A 6 1.16 -7.28 9.63
N ILE A 7 -0.07 -7.09 10.10
CA ILE A 7 -0.62 -5.79 10.48
C ILE A 7 -0.86 -5.84 11.98
N VAL A 8 -0.28 -4.89 12.72
CA VAL A 8 -0.34 -4.85 14.18
C VAL A 8 -0.87 -3.52 14.70
N ARG A 9 -1.64 -3.57 15.79
CA ARG A 9 -2.04 -2.40 16.59
C ARG A 9 -1.43 -2.55 17.98
N GLY A 10 -0.42 -1.74 18.28
CA GLY A 10 0.41 -1.96 19.47
C GLY A 10 1.14 -3.32 19.40
N SER A 11 0.78 -4.28 20.25
CA SER A 11 1.27 -5.66 20.23
C SER A 11 0.26 -6.67 19.67
N LEU A 12 -0.97 -6.24 19.36
CA LEU A 12 -2.03 -7.10 18.84
C LEU A 12 -1.84 -7.30 17.33
N ILE A 13 -1.70 -8.54 16.90
CA ILE A 13 -1.74 -8.90 15.47
C ILE A 13 -3.20 -8.90 15.02
N LEU A 14 -3.51 -8.03 14.07
CA LEU A 14 -4.82 -7.93 13.46
C LEU A 14 -4.94 -8.77 12.19
N ALA A 15 -3.84 -8.96 11.47
CA ALA A 15 -3.81 -9.79 10.27
C ALA A 15 -2.40 -10.31 10.05
N GLU A 16 -2.29 -11.50 9.47
CA GLU A 16 -1.03 -12.11 9.08
C GLU A 16 -1.17 -12.83 7.72
N PHE A 17 -0.08 -12.87 6.97
CA PHE A 17 0.02 -13.56 5.69
C PHE A 17 1.45 -14.10 5.52
N SER A 18 1.55 -15.33 5.03
CA SER A 18 2.81 -15.99 4.71
C SER A 18 2.75 -16.52 3.29
N ASP A 19 3.77 -16.22 2.49
CA ASP A 19 3.96 -16.80 1.14
C ASP A 19 5.11 -17.82 1.13
N SER A 20 5.81 -17.98 2.25
CA SER A 20 6.90 -18.95 2.41
C SER A 20 6.40 -20.25 3.01
N GLU A 21 6.98 -21.37 2.55
CA GLU A 21 6.84 -22.69 3.18
C GLU A 21 7.51 -22.77 4.55
N GLU A 22 8.51 -21.91 4.82
CA GLU A 22 9.17 -21.80 6.11
C GLU A 22 8.29 -20.98 7.09
N ASP A 23 8.24 -21.40 8.36
CA ASP A 23 7.49 -20.68 9.40
C ASP A 23 8.24 -19.46 9.93
N TYR A 24 7.93 -18.30 9.35
CA TYR A 24 8.44 -16.99 9.78
C TYR A 24 7.57 -16.31 10.85
N SER A 25 6.47 -16.92 11.30
CA SER A 25 5.52 -16.28 12.24
C SER A 25 6.20 -15.94 13.57
N ASN A 26 7.02 -16.86 14.09
CA ASN A 26 7.76 -16.63 15.33
C ASN A 26 8.85 -15.57 15.19
N ILE A 27 9.47 -15.48 14.02
CA ILE A 27 10.52 -14.50 13.74
C ILE A 27 9.90 -13.10 13.72
N ILE A 28 8.83 -12.89 12.96
CA ILE A 28 8.22 -11.57 12.83
C ILE A 28 7.63 -11.07 14.17
N LYS A 29 7.03 -11.97 14.97
CA LYS A 29 6.47 -11.64 16.29
C LYS A 29 7.53 -11.09 17.24
N LYS A 30 8.72 -11.69 17.24
CA LYS A 30 9.87 -11.22 18.06
C LYS A 30 10.41 -9.86 17.62
N ARG A 31 10.10 -9.43 16.39
CA ARG A 31 10.60 -8.19 15.79
C ARG A 31 9.63 -7.00 15.87
N ILE A 32 8.37 -7.22 16.27
CA ILE A 32 7.40 -6.13 16.48
C ILE A 32 7.98 -4.99 17.34
N PRO A 33 8.70 -5.25 18.46
CA PRO A 33 9.27 -4.19 19.29
C PRO A 33 10.39 -3.39 18.62
N ASP A 34 11.03 -3.94 17.57
CA ASP A 34 12.12 -3.26 16.86
C ASP A 34 11.58 -2.07 16.02
N VAL A 35 10.28 -2.04 15.71
CA VAL A 35 9.62 -0.98 14.92
C VAL A 35 9.19 0.19 15.81
N LYS A 36 9.87 1.33 15.66
CA LYS A 36 9.64 2.54 16.46
C LYS A 36 8.46 3.36 15.92
N ASN A 37 7.56 3.84 16.79
CA ASN A 37 6.35 4.58 16.36
C ASN A 37 6.63 5.96 15.71
N GLY A 38 7.79 6.58 15.99
CA GLY A 38 8.11 7.93 15.51
C GLY A 38 8.74 8.00 14.11
N GLN A 39 8.90 6.87 13.43
CA GLN A 39 9.46 6.81 12.08
C GLN A 39 8.43 6.20 11.13
N GLU A 40 8.02 6.98 10.12
CA GLU A 40 6.97 6.57 9.17
C GLU A 40 7.34 5.29 8.42
N SER A 41 8.55 5.22 7.85
CA SER A 41 9.07 4.04 7.16
C SER A 41 10.41 3.60 7.75
N GLN A 42 10.59 2.29 7.93
CA GLN A 42 11.77 1.69 8.55
C GLN A 42 12.22 0.44 7.78
N LYS A 43 13.54 0.32 7.59
CA LYS A 43 14.21 -0.89 7.07
C LYS A 43 15.29 -1.30 8.07
N ILE A 44 15.23 -2.54 8.55
CA ILE A 44 16.14 -3.08 9.59
C ILE A 44 16.66 -4.43 9.13
N LEU A 45 17.99 -4.61 9.04
CA LEU A 45 18.61 -5.90 8.77
C LEU A 45 18.98 -6.58 10.10
N LYS A 46 18.49 -7.81 10.33
CA LYS A 46 18.81 -8.59 11.54
C LYS A 46 18.64 -10.08 11.29
N ASP A 47 19.65 -10.87 11.64
CA ASP A 47 19.72 -12.32 11.38
C ASP A 47 19.52 -12.64 9.89
N ASP A 48 20.22 -11.90 9.01
CA ASP A 48 20.17 -12.02 7.54
C ASP A 48 18.78 -11.87 6.91
N ILE A 49 17.85 -11.26 7.65
CA ILE A 49 16.49 -10.96 7.19
C ILE A 49 16.27 -9.46 7.32
N TYR A 50 15.79 -8.86 6.25
CA TYR A 50 15.31 -7.49 6.23
C TYR A 50 13.89 -7.44 6.77
N LEU A 51 13.66 -6.54 7.72
CA LEU A 51 12.37 -6.11 8.19
C LEU A 51 12.05 -4.76 7.58
N TYR A 52 10.95 -4.70 6.85
CA TYR A 52 10.35 -3.48 6.32
C TYR A 52 9.13 -3.14 7.16
N ALA A 53 9.00 -1.90 7.59
CA ALA A 53 7.82 -1.46 8.32
C ALA A 53 7.36 -0.07 7.89
N ILE A 54 6.05 0.13 7.80
CA ILE A 54 5.42 1.44 7.71
C ILE A 54 4.43 1.60 8.85
N ASN A 55 4.52 2.71 9.59
CA ASN A 55 3.55 3.09 10.60
C ASN A 55 2.49 4.00 9.97
N ASP A 56 1.22 3.63 10.07
CA ASP A 56 0.08 4.44 9.64
C ASP A 56 -0.89 4.58 10.82
N ASN A 57 -0.94 5.78 11.40
CA ASN A 57 -1.70 6.08 12.63
C ASN A 57 -1.36 5.11 13.78
N ASP A 58 -2.33 4.30 14.20
CA ASP A 58 -2.23 3.30 15.28
C ASP A 58 -1.82 1.91 14.78
N LEU A 59 -1.67 1.74 13.46
CA LEU A 59 -1.31 0.49 12.81
C LEU A 59 0.16 0.49 12.37
N LYS A 60 0.77 -0.69 12.42
CA LYS A 60 2.07 -0.96 11.79
C LYS A 60 1.91 -2.09 10.79
N PHE A 61 2.43 -1.85 9.59
CA PHE A 61 2.48 -2.82 8.51
C PHE A 61 3.92 -3.31 8.44
N ILE A 62 4.15 -4.58 8.79
CA ILE A 62 5.50 -5.14 8.96
C ILE A 62 5.67 -6.32 8.03
N CYS A 63 6.79 -6.38 7.31
CA CYS A 63 7.10 -7.41 6.34
C CYS A 63 8.54 -7.92 6.53
N LEU A 64 8.76 -9.22 6.34
CA LEU A 64 10.09 -9.84 6.27
C LEU A 64 10.47 -10.17 4.82
N SER A 65 11.74 -9.96 4.46
CA SER A 65 12.34 -10.29 3.17
C SER A 65 13.78 -10.77 3.34
N LYS A 66 14.23 -11.73 2.52
CA LYS A 66 15.66 -12.11 2.42
C LYS A 66 16.47 -11.14 1.55
N GLU A 67 15.79 -10.34 0.75
CA GLU A 67 16.39 -9.43 -0.23
C GLU A 67 16.16 -7.97 0.17
N ASP A 68 17.17 -7.13 -0.07
CA ASP A 68 17.01 -5.69 0.01
C ASP A 68 16.28 -5.18 -1.25
N ASP A 69 14.98 -4.96 -1.14
CA ASP A 69 14.11 -4.55 -2.23
C ASP A 69 13.21 -3.38 -1.78
N GLU A 70 13.58 -2.16 -2.17
CA GLU A 70 12.81 -0.94 -1.87
C GLU A 70 11.39 -0.96 -2.45
N SER A 71 11.10 -1.80 -3.47
CA SER A 71 9.74 -1.95 -4.00
C SER A 71 8.76 -2.54 -2.96
N ILE A 72 9.28 -3.15 -1.89
CA ILE A 72 8.47 -3.62 -0.76
C ILE A 72 7.75 -2.45 -0.07
N PHE A 73 8.37 -1.28 0.04
CA PHE A 73 7.69 -0.10 0.61
C PHE A 73 6.50 0.34 -0.25
N VAL A 74 6.61 0.26 -1.58
CA VAL A 74 5.50 0.56 -2.50
C VAL A 74 4.34 -0.43 -2.29
N LYS A 75 4.65 -1.71 -2.06
CA LYS A 75 3.63 -2.72 -1.74
C LYS A 75 2.96 -2.46 -0.39
N LEU A 76 3.74 -2.10 0.64
CA LEU A 76 3.20 -1.74 1.96
C LEU A 76 2.31 -0.50 1.88
N GLN A 77 2.69 0.52 1.12
CA GLN A 77 1.84 1.69 0.88
C GLN A 77 0.53 1.32 0.17
N THR A 78 0.58 0.41 -0.80
CA THR A 78 -0.62 -0.11 -1.47
C THR A 78 -1.56 -0.83 -0.48
N LEU A 79 -1.00 -1.62 0.43
CA LEU A 79 -1.76 -2.29 1.49
C LEU A 79 -2.40 -1.29 2.46
N ILE A 80 -1.68 -0.24 2.84
CA ILE A 80 -2.19 0.85 3.70
C ILE A 80 -3.38 1.53 3.04
N GLN A 81 -3.24 1.94 1.78
CA GLN A 81 -4.33 2.58 1.04
C GLN A 81 -5.57 1.69 0.97
N ALA A 82 -5.40 0.38 0.76
CA ALA A 82 -6.50 -0.56 0.75
C ALA A 82 -7.12 -0.74 2.15
N ALA A 83 -6.29 -0.81 3.21
CA ALA A 83 -6.74 -0.96 4.59
C ALA A 83 -7.53 0.27 5.10
N GLN A 84 -7.16 1.48 4.65
CA GLN A 84 -7.86 2.72 4.99
C GLN A 84 -9.30 2.78 4.44
N GLN A 85 -9.63 1.97 3.43
CA GLN A 85 -11.00 1.86 2.89
C GLN A 85 -11.88 0.88 3.68
N ILE A 86 -11.32 0.16 4.65
CA ILE A 86 -12.08 -0.80 5.46
C ILE A 86 -12.74 -0.07 6.65
N GLU A 87 -14.04 -0.28 6.79
CA GLU A 87 -14.78 0.08 8.01
C GLU A 87 -14.30 -0.73 9.22
N THR A 88 -13.97 -0.03 10.31
CA THR A 88 -13.53 -0.65 11.57
C THR A 88 -14.74 -1.21 12.33
N ASP A 89 -15.06 -2.48 12.08
CA ASP A 89 -16.16 -3.21 12.71
C ASP A 89 -15.67 -4.54 13.33
N GLY A 90 -16.60 -5.38 13.80
CA GLY A 90 -16.27 -6.69 14.38
C GLY A 90 -15.53 -7.65 13.42
N ASN A 91 -15.52 -7.37 12.12
CA ASN A 91 -14.88 -8.18 11.09
C ASN A 91 -13.58 -7.54 10.56
N TYR A 92 -13.08 -6.49 11.20
CA TYR A 92 -11.94 -5.71 10.73
C TYR A 92 -10.69 -6.56 10.46
N SER A 93 -10.33 -7.44 11.40
CA SER A 93 -9.18 -8.37 11.28
C SER A 93 -9.30 -9.31 10.06
N ALA A 94 -10.50 -9.85 9.82
CA ALA A 94 -10.74 -10.74 8.68
C ALA A 94 -10.63 -9.98 7.35
N LYS A 95 -11.18 -8.77 7.27
CA LYS A 95 -11.08 -7.91 6.07
C LYS A 95 -9.62 -7.51 5.78
N LEU A 96 -8.84 -7.16 6.81
CA LEU A 96 -7.41 -6.87 6.66
C LEU A 96 -6.64 -8.09 6.14
N THR A 97 -6.94 -9.28 6.65
CA THR A 97 -6.33 -10.53 6.19
C THR A 97 -6.63 -10.78 4.71
N GLN A 98 -7.88 -10.55 4.27
CA GLN A 98 -8.24 -10.65 2.85
C GLN A 98 -7.45 -9.67 1.97
N ILE A 99 -7.18 -8.46 2.43
CA ILE A 99 -6.33 -7.50 1.71
C ILE A 99 -4.91 -8.05 1.56
N LEU A 100 -4.31 -8.55 2.64
CA LEU A 100 -2.98 -9.15 2.57
C LEU A 100 -2.94 -10.26 1.52
N HIS A 101 -3.90 -11.19 1.55
CA HIS A 101 -3.98 -12.27 0.57
C HIS A 101 -4.16 -11.76 -0.86
N LYS A 102 -5.03 -10.77 -1.10
CA LYS A 102 -5.30 -10.24 -2.44
C LYS A 102 -4.09 -9.57 -3.07
N HIS A 103 -3.30 -8.85 -2.27
CA HIS A 103 -2.23 -8.00 -2.77
C HIS A 103 -0.84 -8.63 -2.69
N LEU A 104 -0.64 -9.64 -1.84
CA LEU A 104 0.66 -10.29 -1.63
C LEU A 104 0.78 -11.68 -2.24
N LYS A 105 -0.34 -12.39 -2.48
CA LYS A 105 -0.28 -13.71 -3.12
C LYS A 105 0.21 -13.57 -4.56
N LYS A 106 1.31 -14.26 -4.89
CA LYS A 106 1.73 -14.42 -6.28
C LYS A 106 0.72 -15.32 -7.01
N ASP A 107 0.33 -14.89 -8.21
CA ASP A 107 -0.64 -15.52 -9.11
C ASP A 107 -2.13 -15.38 -8.78
N GLN A 108 -2.72 -14.29 -9.29
CA GLN A 108 -3.92 -14.40 -10.10
C GLN A 108 -3.70 -13.66 -11.42
N ILE A 109 -3.39 -14.39 -12.50
CA ILE A 109 -4.04 -14.08 -13.77
C ILE A 109 -5.51 -14.28 -13.47
N VAL A 110 -6.29 -13.20 -13.49
CA VAL A 110 -7.76 -13.30 -13.51
C VAL A 110 -8.12 -13.92 -14.85
N VAL A 111 -8.02 -15.25 -14.98
CA VAL A 111 -8.72 -15.98 -16.01
C VAL A 111 -10.17 -15.93 -15.58
N ILE A 112 -10.93 -15.03 -16.21
CA ILE A 112 -12.38 -15.03 -16.14
C ILE A 112 -12.82 -16.41 -16.63
N GLN A 113 -13.19 -17.30 -15.70
CA GLN A 113 -14.00 -18.45 -16.04
C GLN A 113 -15.41 -17.94 -16.28
N GLU A 114 -15.70 -17.59 -17.53
CA GLU A 114 -17.08 -17.60 -18.03
C GLU A 114 -17.53 -19.05 -18.10
N GLU A 115 -18.37 -19.43 -17.15
CA GLU A 115 -19.10 -20.69 -17.19
C GLU A 115 -20.09 -20.63 -18.38
N LYS A 116 -19.90 -21.57 -19.29
CA LYS A 116 -20.64 -21.80 -20.54
C LYS A 116 -22.15 -21.59 -20.42
N ILE A 117 -22.70 -20.79 -21.34
CA ILE A 117 -23.98 -21.11 -22.00
C ILE A 117 -23.79 -20.96 -23.51
N ASP A 118 -24.31 -21.95 -24.22
CA ASP A 118 -24.15 -22.28 -25.63
C ASP A 118 -24.56 -21.19 -26.66
N GLN A 119 -23.96 -21.36 -27.84
CA GLN A 119 -24.41 -21.00 -29.21
C GLN A 119 -24.07 -19.65 -29.86
N GLN A 120 -23.20 -19.79 -30.89
CA GLN A 120 -23.19 -19.13 -32.22
C GLN A 120 -22.61 -17.70 -32.37
N SER A 121 -21.40 -17.68 -32.95
CA SER A 121 -20.81 -16.62 -33.80
C SER A 121 -21.51 -16.63 -35.19
N PRO A 122 -21.55 -15.56 -36.04
CA PRO A 122 -20.47 -14.59 -36.19
C PRO A 122 -20.80 -13.11 -36.43
N GLN A 123 -19.82 -12.28 -36.03
CA GLN A 123 -19.43 -10.97 -36.56
C GLN A 123 -20.52 -9.98 -36.99
N GLN A 124 -20.67 -8.90 -36.20
CA GLN A 124 -20.67 -7.52 -36.74
C GLN A 124 -20.53 -6.47 -35.64
N THR A 125 -19.50 -5.65 -35.79
CA THR A 125 -19.22 -4.33 -35.24
C THR A 125 -20.41 -3.61 -34.58
N ARG A 126 -20.33 -3.33 -33.28
CA ARG A 126 -20.83 -2.07 -32.69
C ARG A 126 -20.13 -1.73 -31.37
N LEU A 127 -19.63 -0.51 -31.37
CA LEU A 127 -18.99 0.27 -30.32
C LEU A 127 -19.93 0.48 -29.11
N ILE A 128 -19.36 0.84 -27.93
CA ILE A 128 -19.99 1.46 -26.72
C ILE A 128 -20.47 0.41 -25.68
N ASN A 129 -20.11 0.37 -24.38
CA ASN A 129 -19.47 1.28 -23.43
C ASN A 129 -18.72 0.46 -22.34
N GLN A 130 -17.41 0.67 -22.18
CA GLN A 130 -16.75 0.46 -20.88
C GLN A 130 -16.90 1.75 -20.08
N PRO A 131 -17.04 1.72 -18.74
CA PRO A 131 -16.79 2.90 -17.95
C PRO A 131 -15.28 3.19 -18.02
N ILE A 132 -14.94 4.11 -18.91
CA ILE A 132 -13.62 4.75 -18.94
C ILE A 132 -13.51 5.49 -17.62
N LEU A 133 -12.74 4.96 -16.68
CA LEU A 133 -12.36 5.70 -15.48
C LEU A 133 -11.69 6.99 -15.96
N GLU A 134 -12.33 8.11 -15.64
CA GLU A 134 -12.11 9.40 -16.26
C GLU A 134 -10.64 9.84 -16.11
N LYS A 135 -9.93 9.96 -17.24
CA LYS A 135 -8.65 10.70 -17.34
C LYS A 135 -8.73 12.15 -16.83
N LYS A 136 -9.93 12.64 -16.53
CA LYS A 136 -10.20 13.98 -16.01
C LYS A 136 -9.73 14.13 -14.55
N ASP A 137 -9.93 13.11 -13.73
CA ASP A 137 -9.59 13.16 -12.29
C ASP A 137 -8.09 13.09 -12.01
N GLN A 138 -7.33 12.34 -12.82
CA GLN A 138 -5.86 12.32 -12.71
C GLN A 138 -5.24 13.66 -13.13
N ILE A 139 -5.79 14.33 -14.14
CA ILE A 139 -5.32 15.65 -14.59
C ILE A 139 -5.68 16.73 -13.56
N ASP A 140 -6.87 16.68 -12.96
CA ASP A 140 -7.28 17.64 -11.94
C ASP A 140 -6.51 17.46 -10.62
N PHE A 141 -6.13 16.23 -10.27
CA PHE A 141 -5.24 15.98 -9.14
C PHE A 141 -3.83 16.54 -9.38
N GLN A 142 -3.23 16.28 -10.55
CA GLN A 142 -1.91 16.82 -10.88
C GLN A 142 -1.91 18.36 -10.97
N LYS A 143 -2.96 18.96 -11.55
CA LYS A 143 -3.10 20.43 -11.61
C LYS A 143 -3.23 21.06 -10.22
N LYS A 144 -4.00 20.44 -9.32
CA LYS A 144 -4.14 20.92 -7.93
C LYS A 144 -2.81 20.82 -7.17
N LEU A 145 -2.05 19.75 -7.38
CA LEU A 145 -0.73 19.58 -6.76
C LEU A 145 0.26 20.66 -7.25
N CYS A 146 0.33 20.90 -8.56
CA CYS A 146 1.20 21.93 -9.13
C CYS A 146 0.84 23.34 -8.67
N PHE A 147 -0.45 23.66 -8.55
CA PHE A 147 -0.90 24.97 -8.08
C PHE A 147 -0.53 25.21 -6.60
N SER A 148 -0.66 24.16 -5.76
CA SER A 148 -0.29 24.23 -4.34
C SER A 148 1.21 24.45 -4.14
N VAL A 149 2.05 23.78 -4.92
CA VAL A 149 3.52 23.95 -4.86
C VAL A 149 3.94 25.35 -5.33
N MET A 150 3.33 25.87 -6.40
CA MET A 150 3.61 27.23 -6.89
C MET A 150 3.26 28.32 -5.85
N LEU A 151 2.12 28.18 -5.16
CA LEU A 151 1.74 29.10 -4.09
C LEU A 151 2.73 29.08 -2.93
N LEU A 152 3.25 27.91 -2.59
CA LEU A 152 4.21 27.76 -1.50
C LEU A 152 5.54 28.42 -1.85
N ILE A 153 6.05 28.24 -3.07
CA ILE A 153 7.26 28.92 -3.56
C ILE A 153 7.06 30.44 -3.59
N LEU A 154 5.92 30.93 -4.07
CA LEU A 154 5.62 32.36 -4.10
C LEU A 154 5.56 32.96 -2.68
N SER A 155 4.96 32.24 -1.73
CA SER A 155 4.87 32.69 -0.34
C SER A 155 6.26 32.79 0.32
N VAL A 156 7.13 31.81 0.09
CA VAL A 156 8.51 31.82 0.58
C VAL A 156 9.31 32.95 -0.06
N TYR A 157 9.16 33.16 -1.36
CA TYR A 157 9.81 34.26 -2.07
C TYR A 157 9.38 35.64 -1.53
N LEU A 158 8.08 35.86 -1.31
CA LEU A 158 7.57 37.11 -0.76
C LEU A 158 8.06 37.36 0.67
N ILE A 159 8.14 36.32 1.51
CA ILE A 159 8.69 36.42 2.87
C ILE A 159 10.19 36.81 2.81
N LEU A 160 10.97 36.12 1.98
CA LEU A 160 12.40 36.42 1.79
C LEU A 160 12.62 37.85 1.27
N ASN A 161 11.83 38.29 0.29
CA ASN A 161 11.97 39.64 -0.26
C ASN A 161 11.57 40.72 0.76
N ASN A 162 10.55 40.47 1.59
CA ASN A 162 10.13 41.38 2.65
C ASN A 162 11.20 41.50 3.75
N ILE A 163 11.89 40.40 4.08
CA ILE A 163 13.02 40.42 5.02
C ILE A 163 14.21 41.21 4.45
N ILE A 164 14.54 41.05 3.16
CA ILE A 164 15.66 41.75 2.52
C ILE A 164 15.38 43.24 2.34
N THR A 165 14.13 43.64 2.10
CA THR A 165 13.77 45.04 1.85
C THR A 165 13.61 45.85 3.16
N ASN A 166 13.36 45.18 4.29
CA ASN A 166 13.23 45.80 5.63
C ASN A 166 14.47 45.60 6.54
N ALA A 167 15.59 45.11 5.99
CA ALA A 167 16.90 45.04 6.65
C ALA A 167 17.83 46.12 6.10
#